data_AF-A0A3S5BQC8-F1
#
_entry.id   AF-A0A3S5BQC8-F1
#
_cell.length_a   1.000
_cell.length_b   1.000
_cell.length_c   1.000
_cell.angle_alpha   90.00
_cell.angle_beta   90.00
_cell.angle_gamma   90.00
#
_symmetry.space_group_name_H-M   'P 1'
#
loop_
_entity.id
_entity.type
_entity.pdbx_description
1 polymer ?
#
loop_
_entity_poly.entity_id
_entity_poly.type
_entity_poly.pdbx_seq_one_letter_code
_entity_poly.pdbx_strand_id
1 'polypeptide(L)'
;MPVNFSEPLSMLQRLTEDFEYASLLDRAAACTESLEAMTYVAAFTVSAYATTSVRTNKPFNPLLGETFECDRTDDMGWRSLAEQVSLSLNWWL
;
A
#
# COMPACT_ATOMS: atom_id res chain seq x y z
N MET A 1 -21.40 -3.59 7.91
CA MET A 1 -21.25 -2.37 7.09
C MET A 1 -22.19 -2.48 5.90
N PRO A 2 -23.05 -1.49 5.62
CA PRO A 2 -23.84 -1.48 4.40
C PRO A 2 -22.93 -1.37 3.17
N VAL A 3 -23.19 -2.16 2.13
CA VAL A 3 -22.33 -2.26 0.92
C VAL A 3 -22.13 -0.90 0.24
N ASN A 4 -23.11 0.00 0.31
CA ASN A 4 -23.04 1.33 -0.32
C ASN A 4 -21.94 2.25 0.25
N PHE A 5 -21.38 1.93 1.42
CA PHE A 5 -20.27 2.66 2.04
C PHE A 5 -18.92 2.00 1.80
N SER A 6 -18.89 0.90 1.04
CA SER A 6 -17.67 0.18 0.69
C SER A 6 -17.24 0.47 -0.73
N GLU A 7 -15.95 0.69 -0.92
CA GLU A 7 -15.36 0.69 -2.26
C GLU A 7 -15.13 -0.76 -2.72
N PRO A 8 -15.14 -1.04 -4.03
CA PRO A 8 -15.05 -2.39 -4.59
C PRO A 8 -13.62 -2.95 -4.54
N LEU A 9 -12.93 -2.78 -3.40
CA LEU A 9 -11.57 -3.23 -3.17
C LEU A 9 -11.44 -3.85 -1.78
N SER A 10 -10.66 -4.91 -1.68
CA SER A 10 -10.18 -5.46 -0.41
C SER A 10 -9.15 -4.51 0.21
N MET A 11 -9.04 -4.50 1.54
CA MET A 11 -7.95 -3.77 2.21
C MET A 11 -6.57 -4.23 1.71
N LEU A 12 -6.42 -5.51 1.33
CA LEU A 12 -5.16 -6.03 0.79
C LEU A 12 -4.79 -5.33 -0.53
N GLN A 13 -5.78 -5.13 -1.40
CA GLN A 13 -5.62 -4.38 -2.65
C GLN A 13 -5.31 -2.91 -2.37
N ARG A 14 -6.00 -2.32 -1.38
CA ARG A 14 -5.79 -0.92 -0.98
C ARG A 14 -4.36 -0.67 -0.51
N LEU A 15 -3.77 -1.58 0.27
CA LEU A 15 -2.38 -1.49 0.71
C LEU A 15 -1.37 -1.59 -0.44
N THR A 16 -1.67 -2.39 -1.47
CA THR A 16 -0.79 -2.49 -2.64
C THR A 16 -0.70 -1.18 -3.42
N GLU A 17 -1.71 -0.31 -3.35
CA GLU A 17 -1.67 1.01 -4.01
C GLU A 17 -0.59 1.94 -3.45
N ASP A 18 -0.06 1.69 -2.24
CA ASP A 18 1.07 2.45 -1.67
C ASP A 18 2.33 2.38 -2.57
N PHE A 19 2.42 1.37 -3.44
CA PHE A 19 3.51 1.17 -4.39
C PHE A 19 3.34 1.91 -5.73
N GLU A 20 2.30 2.75 -5.89
CA GLU A 20 2.09 3.55 -7.12
C GLU A 20 3.33 4.38 -7.50
N TYR A 21 4.05 4.91 -6.51
CA TYR A 21 5.25 5.71 -6.69
C TYR A 21 6.53 4.99 -6.24
N ALA A 22 6.56 3.65 -6.33
CA ALA A 22 7.71 2.84 -5.91
C ALA A 22 9.04 3.20 -6.57
N SER A 23 9.02 3.81 -7.76
CA SER A 23 10.23 4.30 -8.46
C SER A 23 11.02 5.36 -7.67
N LEU A 24 10.41 6.00 -6.67
CA LEU A 24 11.11 6.86 -5.73
C LEU A 24 12.13 6.09 -4.88
N LEU A 25 11.86 4.82 -4.56
CA LEU A 25 12.80 3.95 -3.83
C LEU A 25 14.02 3.60 -4.68
N ASP A 26 13.84 3.38 -5.99
CA ASP A 26 14.97 3.15 -6.90
C ASP A 26 15.88 4.39 -6.98
N ARG A 27 15.27 5.58 -7.04
CA ARG A 27 16.01 6.86 -6.98
C ARG A 27 16.75 7.01 -5.66
N ALA A 28 16.10 6.69 -4.55
CA ALA A 28 16.74 6.72 -3.23
C ALA A 28 17.95 5.78 -3.16
N ALA A 29 17.85 4.58 -3.72
CA ALA A 29 18.92 3.59 -3.75
C ALA A 29 20.12 4.01 -4.64
N ALA A 30 19.89 4.85 -5.64
CA ALA A 30 20.92 5.38 -6.52
C ALA A 30 21.67 6.61 -5.94
N CYS A 31 21.16 7.21 -4.86
CA CYS A 31 21.80 8.37 -4.22
C CYS A 31 23.09 7.96 -3.49
N THR A 32 24.11 8.83 -3.55
CA THR A 32 25.34 8.67 -2.77
C THR A 32 25.23 9.30 -1.38
N GLU A 33 24.49 10.40 -1.27
CA GLU A 33 24.29 11.13 -0.01
C GLU A 33 23.06 10.62 0.75
N SER A 34 23.25 10.27 2.02
CA SER A 34 22.20 9.66 2.85
C SER A 34 21.00 10.60 3.08
N LEU A 35 21.24 11.90 3.20
CA LEU A 35 20.17 12.90 3.36
C LEU A 35 19.30 12.98 2.10
N GLU A 36 19.90 12.94 0.91
CA GLU A 36 19.16 12.95 -0.35
C GLU A 36 18.33 11.68 -0.50
N ALA A 37 18.92 10.51 -0.23
CA ALA A 37 18.18 9.23 -0.23
C ALA A 37 16.97 9.28 0.71
N MET A 38 17.14 9.84 1.90
CA MET A 38 16.05 10.00 2.88
C MET A 38 14.93 10.91 2.37
N THR A 39 15.24 11.95 1.58
CA THR A 39 14.18 12.80 0.99
C THR A 39 13.29 12.01 0.03
N TYR A 40 13.84 11.09 -0.76
CA TYR A 40 13.07 10.25 -1.66
C TYR A 40 12.24 9.20 -0.90
N VAL A 41 12.77 8.60 0.16
CA VAL A 41 12.01 7.68 1.03
C VAL A 41 10.86 8.41 1.72
N ALA A 42 11.09 9.63 2.20
CA ALA A 42 10.03 10.46 2.77
C ALA A 42 8.96 10.81 1.73
N ALA A 43 9.38 11.19 0.51
CA ALA A 43 8.47 11.47 -0.60
C ALA A 43 7.62 10.22 -0.95
N PHE A 44 8.22 9.04 -1.03
CA PHE A 44 7.52 7.77 -1.24
C PHE A 44 6.45 7.55 -0.15
N THR A 45 6.82 7.73 1.11
CA THR A 45 5.91 7.52 2.25
C THR A 45 4.71 8.46 2.21
N VAL A 46 4.92 9.74 1.84
CA VAL A 46 3.83 10.71 1.70
C VAL A 46 2.98 10.43 0.47
N SER A 47 3.57 9.93 -0.62
CA SER A 47 2.86 9.67 -1.88
C SER A 47 1.77 8.60 -1.75
N ALA A 48 1.89 7.66 -0.80
CA ALA A 48 0.86 6.65 -0.50
C ALA A 48 -0.52 7.28 -0.18
N TYR A 49 -0.54 8.51 0.33
CA TYR A 49 -1.79 9.22 0.62
C TYR A 49 -2.42 9.91 -0.60
N ALA A 50 -1.75 9.98 -1.75
CA ALA A 50 -2.25 10.69 -2.93
C ALA A 50 -3.62 10.16 -3.40
N THR A 51 -3.85 8.87 -3.28
CA THR A 51 -5.08 8.18 -3.69
C THR A 51 -6.20 8.23 -2.65
N THR A 52 -5.99 8.88 -1.49
CA THR A 52 -6.97 8.91 -0.38
C THR A 52 -7.91 10.10 -0.42
N SER A 53 -7.52 11.19 -1.09
CA SER A 53 -8.22 12.49 -1.05
C SER A 53 -9.69 12.45 -1.50
N VAL A 54 -10.03 11.58 -2.46
CA VAL A 54 -11.38 11.47 -3.05
C VAL A 54 -12.07 10.13 -2.76
N ARG A 55 -11.41 9.22 -2.03
CA ARG A 55 -11.92 7.88 -1.72
C ARG A 55 -12.36 7.82 -0.27
N THR A 56 -13.58 8.27 -0.03
CA THR A 56 -14.20 8.32 1.31
C THR A 56 -14.79 6.99 1.78
N ASN A 57 -14.93 6.02 0.86
CA ASN A 57 -15.52 4.72 1.16
C ASN A 57 -14.48 3.77 1.76
N LYS A 58 -14.94 2.88 2.65
CA LYS A 58 -14.08 1.92 3.32
C LYS A 58 -13.83 0.71 2.41
N PRO A 59 -12.59 0.23 2.21
CA PRO A 59 -12.37 -1.05 1.56
C PRO A 59 -13.03 -2.20 2.33
N PHE A 60 -13.32 -3.29 1.63
CA PHE A 60 -13.81 -4.51 2.24
C PHE A 60 -12.80 -5.05 3.26
N ASN A 61 -13.31 -5.46 4.41
CA ASN A 61 -12.49 -6.11 5.42
C ASN A 61 -12.12 -7.51 4.90
N PRO A 62 -10.83 -7.83 4.74
CA PRO A 62 -10.44 -9.13 4.22
C PRO A 62 -10.87 -10.27 5.14
N LEU A 63 -11.10 -11.44 4.57
CA LEU A 63 -11.31 -12.68 5.33
C LEU A 63 -9.99 -13.19 5.91
N LEU A 64 -10.03 -13.96 7.00
CA LEU A 64 -8.81 -14.62 7.51
C LEU A 64 -8.23 -15.55 6.44
N GLY A 65 -6.94 -15.39 6.14
CA GLY A 65 -6.27 -16.14 5.08
C GLY A 65 -6.62 -15.68 3.66
N GLU A 66 -7.38 -14.59 3.50
CA GLU A 66 -7.51 -13.94 2.20
C GLU A 66 -6.12 -13.45 1.75
N THR A 67 -5.80 -13.67 0.48
CA THR A 67 -4.54 -13.25 -0.13
C THR A 67 -4.79 -12.35 -1.33
N PHE A 68 -3.82 -11.48 -1.61
CA PHE A 68 -3.77 -10.67 -2.82
C PHE A 68 -2.34 -10.63 -3.35
N GLU A 69 -2.20 -10.75 -4.67
CA GLU A 69 -0.93 -10.61 -5.38
C GLU A 69 -1.06 -9.56 -6.48
N CYS A 70 0.00 -8.79 -6.67
CA CYS A 70 0.12 -7.84 -7.76
C CYS A 70 1.54 -7.90 -8.32
N ASP A 71 1.66 -8.32 -9.57
CA ASP A 71 2.93 -8.36 -10.30
C ASP A 71 3.02 -7.18 -11.25
N ARG A 72 3.98 -6.30 -11.01
CA ARG A 72 4.33 -5.15 -11.85
C ARG A 72 5.81 -5.20 -12.21
N THR A 73 6.40 -6.40 -12.25
CA THR A 73 7.83 -6.57 -12.53
C THR A 73 8.17 -6.10 -13.95
N ASP A 74 7.29 -6.36 -14.91
CA ASP A 74 7.52 -6.04 -16.33
C ASP A 74 7.51 -4.54 -16.62
N ASP A 75 6.74 -3.73 -15.87
CA ASP A 75 6.54 -2.31 -16.14
C ASP A 75 7.02 -1.37 -15.03
N MET A 76 7.00 -1.79 -13.77
CA MET A 76 7.44 -0.99 -12.62
C MET A 76 8.55 -1.63 -11.77
N GLY A 77 8.96 -2.87 -12.06
CA GLY A 77 10.06 -3.54 -11.37
C GLY A 77 9.74 -4.10 -9.97
N TRP A 78 8.46 -4.20 -9.58
CA TRP A 78 8.08 -4.70 -8.25
C TRP A 78 6.95 -5.72 -8.27
N ARG A 79 6.86 -6.52 -7.20
CA ARG A 79 5.74 -7.44 -6.92
C ARG A 79 5.32 -7.30 -5.47
N SER A 80 4.02 -7.34 -5.21
CA SER A 80 3.43 -7.33 -3.87
C SER A 80 2.68 -8.63 -3.60
N LEU A 81 2.83 -9.16 -2.39
CA LEU A 81 2.07 -10.28 -1.85
C LEU A 81 1.56 -9.87 -0.46
N ALA A 82 0.26 -9.97 -0.26
CA ALA A 82 -0.40 -9.59 0.99
C ALA A 82 -1.35 -10.70 1.46
N GLU A 83 -1.40 -10.95 2.76
CA GLU A 83 -2.28 -11.93 3.39
C GLU A 83 -2.91 -11.32 4.65
N GLN A 84 -4.19 -11.59 4.87
CA GLN A 84 -4.86 -11.28 6.11
C GLN A 84 -4.55 -12.34 7.17
N VAL A 85 -3.57 -12.07 8.03
CA VAL A 85 -3.06 -13.02 9.02
C VAL A 85 -3.85 -13.08 10.34
N SER A 86 -4.72 -12.10 10.62
CA SER A 86 -5.51 -12.04 11.87
C SER A 86 -6.82 -11.26 11.71
N LEU A 87 -7.87 -11.60 12.48
CA LEU A 87 -9.17 -10.90 12.45
C LEU A 87 -9.43 -10.03 13.69
N SER A 88 -8.66 -10.21 14.75
CA SER A 88 -8.82 -9.50 16.02
C SER A 88 -7.72 -8.48 16.22
N LEU A 89 -8.10 -7.20 16.30
CA LEU A 89 -7.32 -6.18 16.98
C LEU A 89 -7.45 -6.41 18.50
N ASN A 90 -6.63 -7.31 19.05
CA ASN A 90 -6.46 -7.38 20.51
C ASN A 90 -5.60 -6.19 20.95
N TRP A 91 -6.24 -5.05 21.19
CA TRP A 91 -5.66 -3.84 21.78
C TRP A 91 -5.51 -3.92 23.31
N TRP A 92 -5.22 -5.10 23.87
CA TRP A 92 -4.82 -5.21 25.28
C TRP A 92 -3.30 -5.33 25.39
N LEU A 93 -2.63 -4.28 24.94
CA LEU A 93 -1.44 -3.67 25.52
C LEU A 93 -1.64 -2.15 25.50
#